data_AF-A0A962UK96-F1
#
_entry.id   AF-A0A962UK96-F1
#
_cell.length_a   1.000
_cell.length_b   1.000
_cell.length_c   1.000
_cell.angle_alpha   90.00
_cell.angle_beta   90.00
_cell.angle_gamma   90.00
#
_symmetry.space_group_name_H-M   'P 1'
#
loop_
_entity.id
_entity.type
_entity.pdbx_description
1 polymer ?
#
loop_
_entity_poly.entity_id
_entity_poly.type
_entity_poly.pdbx_seq_one_letter_code
_entity_poly.pdbx_strand_id
1 'polypeptide(L)' 'MTKTELISPSSTPSKRVLTAAEFQSLAEVPPELEWFANITNAKTRRAYQFDVKDFTRFVGIVRPDEFRIVPAPT' A
#
# COMPACT_ATOMS: atom_id res chain seq x y z
N MET A 1 -3.09 -38.84 -14.46
CA MET A 1 -2.68 -37.91 -15.54
C MET A 1 -2.29 -36.58 -14.90
N THR A 2 -1.00 -36.32 -14.79
CA THR A 2 -0.40 -35.13 -14.18
C THR A 2 -0.31 -34.00 -15.20
N LYS A 3 -0.80 -32.81 -14.84
CA LYS A 3 -0.24 -31.54 -15.35
C LYS A 3 -0.50 -30.42 -14.34
N THR A 4 0.28 -30.44 -13.27
CA THR A 4 0.46 -29.30 -12.37
C THR A 4 1.22 -28.25 -13.17
N GLU A 5 0.51 -27.23 -13.66
CA GLU A 5 1.14 -26.09 -14.31
C GLU A 5 2.07 -25.39 -13.31
N LEU A 6 3.32 -25.28 -13.74
CA LEU A 6 4.43 -24.63 -13.06
C LEU A 6 4.09 -23.16 -12.85
N ILE A 7 3.74 -22.79 -11.61
CA ILE A 7 3.95 -21.43 -11.14
C ILE A 7 5.48 -21.22 -11.23
N SER A 8 5.94 -20.36 -12.14
CA SER A 8 7.35 -19.99 -12.23
C SER A 8 7.65 -19.02 -11.08
N PRO A 9 8.46 -19.39 -10.06
CA PRO A 9 8.81 -18.48 -8.99
C PRO A 9 9.98 -17.59 -9.43
N SER A 10 9.83 -16.84 -10.52
CA SER A 10 10.86 -15.90 -10.97
C SER A 10 10.45 -14.45 -10.73
N SER A 11 10.30 -14.13 -9.46
CA SER A 11 10.78 -12.84 -8.94
C SER A 11 10.90 -13.00 -7.44
N THR A 12 11.93 -13.73 -6.99
CA THR A 12 12.47 -13.48 -5.67
C THR A 12 12.91 -12.01 -5.73
N PRO A 13 12.31 -11.08 -4.96
CA PRO A 13 12.90 -9.76 -4.86
C PRO A 13 14.31 -10.02 -4.33
N SER A 14 15.33 -9.78 -5.15
CA SER A 14 16.69 -9.69 -4.63
C SER A 14 16.58 -8.78 -3.42
N LYS A 15 17.04 -9.26 -2.26
CA LYS A 15 16.95 -8.58 -0.98
C LYS A 15 17.92 -7.39 -1.05
N ARG A 16 17.59 -6.43 -1.92
CA ARG A 16 18.34 -5.23 -2.19
C ARG A 16 18.15 -4.37 -0.98
N VAL A 17 19.21 -4.25 -0.21
CA VAL A 17 19.24 -3.37 0.95
C VAL A 17 19.10 -1.95 0.43
N LEU A 18 18.12 -1.22 0.95
CA LEU A 18 17.91 0.18 0.62
C LEU A 18 19.11 1.00 1.13
N THR A 19 19.56 1.96 0.33
CA THR A 19 20.47 3.00 0.82
C THR A 19 19.76 3.86 1.86
N ALA A 20 20.52 4.58 2.69
CA ALA A 20 19.94 5.46 3.70
C ALA A 20 18.99 6.50 3.07
N ALA A 21 19.32 7.02 1.88
CA ALA A 21 18.46 7.96 1.16
C ALA A 21 17.15 7.30 0.69
N GLU A 22 17.21 6.11 0.07
CA GLU A 22 16.02 5.36 -0.35
C GLU A 22 15.12 4.98 0.84
N PHE A 23 15.72 4.66 1.99
CA PHE A 23 14.96 4.37 3.21
C PHE A 23 14.26 5.63 3.77
N GLN A 24 14.93 6.79 3.77
CA GLN A 24 14.30 8.04 4.20
C GLN A 24 13.13 8.45 3.28
N SER A 25 13.23 8.18 1.97
CA SER A 25 12.12 8.42 1.04
C SER A 25 10.87 7.59 1.33
N LEU A 26 10.96 6.49 2.10
CA LEU A 26 9.77 5.75 2.54
C LEU A 26 8.88 6.57 3.48
N ALA A 27 9.43 7.54 4.22
CA ALA A 27 8.63 8.41 5.07
C ALA A 27 7.63 9.28 4.27
N GLU A 28 7.93 9.54 2.99
CA GLU A 28 7.03 10.25 2.08
C GLU A 28 5.94 9.36 1.49
N VAL A 29 6.10 8.03 1.57
CA VAL A 29 5.09 7.08 1.10
C VAL A 29 3.86 7.19 2.00
N PRO A 30 2.67 7.46 1.42
CA PRO A 30 1.43 7.40 2.18
C PRO A 30 1.25 6.00 2.80
N PRO A 31 0.88 5.89 4.08
CA PRO A 31 0.73 4.61 4.77
C PRO A 31 -0.27 3.67 4.09
N GLU A 32 -1.23 4.25 3.35
CA GLU A 32 -2.23 3.51 2.57
C GLU A 32 -1.60 2.74 1.41
N LEU A 33 -0.59 3.31 0.73
CA LEU A 33 0.13 2.63 -0.35
C LEU A 33 0.94 1.45 0.18
N GLU A 34 1.59 1.60 1.33
CA GLU A 34 2.29 0.50 2.00
C GLU A 34 1.32 -0.62 2.40
N TRP A 35 0.17 -0.25 2.94
CA TRP A 35 -0.88 -1.20 3.28
C TRP A 35 -1.39 -1.95 2.04
N PHE A 36 -1.68 -1.26 0.93
CA PHE A 36 -2.10 -1.92 -0.31
C PHE A 36 -1.04 -2.86 -0.88
N ALA A 37 0.25 -2.51 -0.78
CA ALA A 37 1.36 -3.36 -1.20
C ALA A 37 1.42 -4.67 -0.40
N ASN A 38 1.04 -4.64 0.88
CA ASN A 38 1.00 -5.81 1.75
C ASN A 38 -0.22 -6.72 1.54
N ILE A 39 -1.25 -6.29 0.80
CA ILE A 39 -2.43 -7.13 0.50
C ILE A 39 -2.12 -8.04 -0.69
N THR A 40 -1.96 -9.35 -0.48
CA THR A 40 -1.62 -10.30 -1.55
C THR A 40 -2.77 -10.58 -2.53
N ASN A 41 -4.01 -10.62 -2.03
CA ASN A 41 -5.18 -10.89 -2.86
C ASN A 41 -5.58 -9.65 -3.67
N ALA A 42 -5.42 -9.71 -4.98
CA ALA A 42 -5.73 -8.60 -5.89
C ALA A 42 -7.20 -8.14 -5.83
N LYS A 43 -8.15 -9.06 -5.59
CA LYS A 43 -9.57 -8.71 -5.44
C LYS A 43 -9.80 -7.92 -4.16
N THR A 44 -9.21 -8.37 -3.06
CA THR A 44 -9.28 -7.70 -1.76
C THR A 44 -8.61 -6.33 -1.81
N ARG A 45 -7.41 -6.24 -2.41
CA ARG A 45 -6.70 -4.97 -2.61
C ARG A 45 -7.54 -3.96 -3.38
N ARG A 46 -8.17 -4.40 -4.48
CA ARG A 46 -9.02 -3.55 -5.32
C ARG A 46 -10.27 -3.08 -4.59
N ALA A 47 -10.91 -3.94 -3.78
CA ALA A 47 -12.06 -3.54 -2.98
C ALA A 47 -11.68 -2.41 -2.00
N TYR A 48 -10.63 -2.61 -1.20
CA TYR A 48 -10.17 -1.59 -0.26
C TYR A 48 -9.71 -0.28 -0.93
N GLN A 49 -9.12 -0.34 -2.13
CA GLN A 49 -8.81 0.87 -2.90
C GLN A 49 -10.06 1.70 -3.22
N PHE A 50 -11.18 1.04 -3.57
CA PHE A 50 -12.45 1.75 -3.78
C PHE A 50 -13.03 2.27 -2.48
N ASP A 51 -13.02 1.47 -1.41
CA ASP A 51 -13.58 1.85 -0.12
C ASP A 51 -12.86 3.07 0.47
N VAL A 52 -11.53 3.09 0.41
CA VAL A 52 -10.70 4.23 0.84
C VAL A 52 -10.99 5.48 -0.01
N LYS A 53 -11.13 5.32 -1.32
CA LYS A 53 -11.44 6.43 -2.23
C LYS A 53 -12.85 7.01 -1.96
N ASP A 54 -13.80 6.16 -1.66
CA ASP A 54 -15.15 6.60 -1.32
C ASP A 54 -15.17 7.30 0.04
N PHE A 55 -14.46 6.74 1.02
CA PHE A 55 -14.29 7.32 2.34
C PHE A 55 -13.65 8.71 2.29
N THR A 56 -12.49 8.85 1.63
CA THR A 56 -11.80 10.15 1.46
C THR A 56 -12.71 11.20 0.83
N ARG A 57 -13.45 10.83 -0.21
CA ARG A 57 -14.46 11.70 -0.83
C ARG A 57 -15.58 12.09 0.14
N PHE A 58 -16.05 11.14 0.94
CA PHE A 58 -17.13 11.38 1.92
C PHE A 58 -16.70 12.33 3.03
N VAL A 59 -15.51 12.14 3.62
CA VAL A 59 -15.01 12.99 4.72
C VAL A 59 -14.38 14.30 4.24
N GLY A 60 -14.21 14.47 2.92
CA GLY A 60 -13.60 15.66 2.33
C GLY A 60 -12.08 15.71 2.46
N ILE A 61 -11.43 14.58 2.76
CA ILE A 61 -9.97 14.48 2.79
C ILE A 61 -9.47 14.45 1.35
N VAL A 62 -8.75 15.50 0.94
CA VAL A 62 -8.24 15.63 -0.43
C VAL A 62 -6.78 15.19 -0.51
N ARG A 63 -6.02 15.34 0.57
CA ARG A 63 -4.60 15.04 0.61
C ARG A 63 -4.29 13.92 1.61
N PRO A 64 -3.39 12.98 1.26
CA PRO A 64 -3.00 11.90 2.17
C PRO A 64 -2.31 12.39 3.46
N ASP A 65 -1.76 13.61 3.45
CA ASP A 65 -1.21 14.27 4.65
C ASP A 65 -2.28 14.65 5.69
N GLU A 66 -3.54 14.83 5.30
CA GLU A 66 -4.63 15.18 6.22
C GLU A 66 -5.00 14.03 7.15
N PHE A 67 -4.74 12.77 6.77
CA PHE A 67 -4.89 11.61 7.65
C PHE A 67 -3.97 11.65 8.87
N ARG A 68 -2.90 12.45 8.83
CA ARG A 68 -1.91 12.56 9.92
C ARG A 68 -2.27 13.65 10.94
N ILE A 69 -3.28 14.47 10.64
CA ILE A 69 -3.68 15.56 11.53
C ILE A 69 -4.59 14.98 12.61
N VAL A 70 -4.05 14.80 13.81
CA VAL A 70 -4.87 14.62 15.01
C VAL A 70 -5.18 16.02 15.54
N PRO A 71 -6.40 16.55 15.37
CA PRO A 71 -6.75 17.81 16.01
C PRO A 71 -6.66 17.61 17.52
N ALA A 72 -5.76 18.35 18.17
CA ALA A 72 -5.69 18.38 19.62
C ALA A 72 -6.99 18.98 20.17
N PRO A 73 -7.61 18.39 21.21
CA PRO A 73 -8.79 18.99 21.83
C PRO A 73 -8.40 20.35 22.44
N THR A 74 -9.16 21.39 22.11
CA THR A 74 -9.10 22.72 22.75
C THR A 74 -10.06 22.76 23.94
#